data_AF-A0A958J6H7-F1
#
_entry.id   AF-A0A958J6H7-F1
#
_cell.length_a   1.000
_cell.length_b   1.000
_cell.length_c   1.000
_cell.angle_alpha   90.00
_cell.angle_beta   90.00
_cell.angle_gamma   90.00
#
_symmetry.space_group_name_H-M   'P 1'
#
loop_
_entity.id
_entity.type
_entity.pdbx_description
1 polymer ?
#
loop_
_entity_poly.entity_id
_entity_poly.type
_entity_poly.pdbx_seq_one_letter_code
_entity_poly.pdbx_strand_id
1 'polypeptide(L)'
;LKEGQTEYIIRTLNEFKRVEEIAEISLGFQNGREVRLKDVGKVYRTHKERQIITRLNGTESVELEVYKEGDANIVEVARNVRDRVFGTPQQQAYVAEMKRKEAAAKAKKPAEAEKKPEAEKKQPAQGGPHGGGGNLQEEIIKRAMTNFIGYGLPEGMKLDLLTDQSVFIENSIDEVKNTALIGGILAVIVLFFFLNNVRSTVIVGLAIPISIIATFAPMRLFDVSLNIMSLGGLALGIGMLVDNSIVVIESIFRCREEGDGLVASVIRGTGEVGAAVTASTLTTIAVFFPMVFVQGVAGQIFGDMSLTVVFSLLASLGVALFFIPMLASRQVNAGSLRERFQLSQQYYKTTSVRQFWLKRHDKLKARFKAGSVLTKVLMLLLFPLYGIFLLALALADAVGLSSIQFKDSWLA
;
A
#
# COMPACT_ATOMS: atom_id res chain seq x y z
N LEU A 1 -20.21 -21.90 54.84
CA LEU A 1 -20.64 -22.24 56.21
C LEU A 1 -21.05 -20.94 56.89
N LYS A 2 -22.28 -20.83 57.40
CA LYS A 2 -22.72 -19.64 58.15
C LYS A 2 -22.77 -19.96 59.63
N GLU A 3 -22.16 -19.12 60.44
CA GLU A 3 -22.27 -19.16 61.90
C GLU A 3 -22.63 -17.75 62.38
N GLY A 4 -23.85 -17.60 62.91
CA GLY A 4 -24.40 -16.29 63.29
C GLY A 4 -24.50 -15.32 62.10
N GLN A 5 -23.91 -14.13 62.24
CA GLN A 5 -23.84 -13.11 61.18
C GLN A 5 -22.62 -13.25 60.25
N THR A 6 -21.75 -14.24 60.47
CA THR A 6 -20.53 -14.42 59.66
C THR A 6 -20.68 -15.56 58.66
N GLU A 7 -20.36 -15.28 57.41
CA GLU A 7 -20.40 -16.26 56.32
C GLU A 7 -18.97 -16.64 55.91
N TYR A 8 -18.59 -17.90 56.15
CA TYR A 8 -17.32 -18.46 55.76
C TYR A 8 -17.43 -19.18 54.42
N ILE A 9 -16.63 -18.78 53.44
CA ILE A 9 -16.47 -19.51 52.18
C ILE A 9 -15.43 -20.61 52.42
N ILE A 10 -15.88 -21.87 52.39
CA ILE A 10 -14.99 -23.03 52.45
C ILE A 10 -14.72 -23.47 51.02
N ARG A 11 -13.45 -23.40 50.60
CA ARG A 11 -12.97 -23.92 49.31
C ARG A 11 -12.00 -25.06 49.59
N THR A 12 -12.33 -26.26 49.13
CA THR A 12 -11.39 -27.38 49.13
C THR A 12 -10.43 -27.21 47.94
N LEU A 13 -9.14 -27.42 48.19
CA LEU A 13 -8.11 -27.42 47.15
C LEU A 13 -7.89 -28.88 46.71
N ASN A 14 -8.75 -29.37 45.83
CA ASN A 14 -8.64 -30.72 45.25
C ASN A 14 -7.71 -30.74 44.02
N GLU A 15 -6.56 -30.08 44.12
CA GLU A 15 -5.52 -30.09 43.09
C GLU A 15 -4.15 -30.25 43.76
N PHE A 16 -3.30 -31.10 43.18
CA PHE A 16 -1.92 -31.24 43.64
C PHE A 16 -1.11 -30.05 43.13
N LYS A 17 -0.49 -29.30 44.05
CA LYS A 17 0.34 -28.14 43.67
C LYS A 17 1.80 -28.51 43.50
N ARG A 18 2.20 -29.61 44.12
CA ARG A 18 3.58 -30.08 44.15
C ARG A 18 3.64 -31.58 43.90
N VAL A 19 4.78 -32.03 43.37
CA VAL A 19 4.98 -33.44 43.00
C VAL A 19 4.97 -34.33 44.23
N GLU A 20 5.43 -33.81 45.37
CA GLU A 20 5.47 -34.51 46.65
C GLU A 20 4.05 -34.88 47.12
N GLU A 21 3.05 -34.04 46.86
CA GLU A 21 1.65 -34.31 47.24
C GLU A 21 1.08 -35.48 46.44
N ILE A 22 1.51 -35.64 45.17
CA ILE A 22 1.18 -36.80 44.34
C ILE A 22 1.87 -38.05 44.88
N ALA A 23 3.12 -37.92 45.33
CA ALA A 23 3.88 -39.04 45.89
C ALA A 23 3.29 -39.58 47.21
N GLU A 24 2.60 -38.73 47.98
CA GLU A 24 1.92 -39.09 49.23
C GLU A 24 0.50 -39.67 49.03
N ILE A 25 0.03 -39.84 47.78
CA ILE A 25 -1.28 -40.44 47.50
C ILE A 25 -1.34 -41.85 48.11
N SER A 26 -2.36 -42.07 48.95
CA SER A 26 -2.66 -43.37 49.53
C SER A 26 -3.24 -44.30 48.46
N LEU A 27 -2.56 -45.41 48.17
CA LEU A 27 -3.02 -46.42 47.22
C LEU A 27 -3.87 -47.52 47.89
N GLY A 28 -3.77 -47.63 49.21
CA GLY A 28 -4.53 -48.58 50.02
C GLY A 28 -3.76 -49.02 51.26
N PHE A 29 -4.34 -49.98 52.00
CA PHE A 29 -3.72 -50.58 53.17
C PHE A 29 -3.40 -52.05 52.88
N GLN A 30 -2.16 -52.48 53.16
CA GLN A 30 -1.76 -53.88 53.15
C GLN A 30 -1.16 -54.26 54.50
N ASN A 31 -1.63 -55.37 55.09
CA ASN A 31 -1.16 -55.89 56.39
C ASN A 31 -1.13 -54.83 57.51
N GLY A 32 -2.11 -53.92 57.53
CA GLY A 32 -2.21 -52.84 58.52
C GLY A 32 -1.27 -51.65 58.30
N ARG A 33 -0.50 -51.61 57.21
CA ARG A 33 0.32 -50.46 56.82
C ARG A 33 -0.27 -49.75 55.60
N GLU A 34 -0.35 -48.43 55.67
CA GLU A 34 -0.70 -47.59 54.52
C GLU A 34 0.41 -47.66 53.47
N VAL A 35 0.05 -47.95 52.23
CA VAL A 35 0.96 -47.97 51.09
C VAL A 35 0.71 -46.71 50.26
N ARG A 36 1.73 -45.88 50.11
CA ARG A 36 1.66 -44.62 49.35
C ARG A 36 2.31 -44.78 47.98
N LEU A 37 1.99 -43.89 47.04
CA LEU A 37 2.51 -43.96 45.68
C LEU A 37 4.06 -43.94 45.63
N LYS A 38 4.70 -43.21 46.54
CA LYS A 38 6.17 -43.20 46.71
C LYS A 38 6.76 -44.55 47.12
N ASP A 39 5.99 -45.42 47.76
CA ASP A 39 6.47 -46.72 48.24
C ASP A 39 6.54 -47.75 47.11
N VAL A 40 5.83 -47.51 46.00
CA VAL A 40 5.78 -48.38 44.81
C VAL A 40 6.41 -47.77 43.56
N GLY A 41 6.69 -46.47 43.53
CA GLY A 41 7.25 -45.81 42.34
C GLY A 41 7.89 -44.46 42.59
N LYS A 42 8.62 -43.95 41.59
CA LYS A 42 9.22 -42.62 41.59
C LYS A 42 8.29 -41.62 40.92
N VAL A 43 7.96 -40.55 41.62
CA VAL A 43 7.19 -39.42 41.09
C VAL A 43 8.13 -38.22 40.92
N TYR A 44 8.25 -37.71 39.71
CA TYR A 44 9.09 -36.54 39.40
C TYR A 44 8.43 -35.72 38.30
N ARG A 45 8.72 -34.41 38.29
CA ARG A 45 8.27 -33.53 37.21
C ARG A 45 9.17 -33.74 35.99
N THR A 46 8.56 -34.03 34.86
CA THR A 46 9.26 -34.14 33.58
C THR A 46 8.53 -33.37 32.50
N HIS A 47 9.19 -33.18 31.37
CA HIS A 47 8.56 -32.64 30.17
C HIS A 47 7.86 -33.77 29.41
N LYS A 48 6.73 -33.45 28.78
CA LYS A 48 6.10 -34.34 27.80
C LYS A 48 7.14 -34.66 26.71
N GLU A 49 7.19 -35.91 26.28
CA GLU A 49 8.05 -36.35 25.20
C GLU A 49 7.79 -35.51 23.93
N ARG A 50 8.86 -35.01 23.31
CA ARG A 50 8.77 -34.12 22.15
C ARG A 50 8.34 -34.93 20.93
N GLN A 51 7.18 -34.62 20.38
CA GLN A 51 6.68 -35.26 19.16
C GLN A 51 7.11 -34.52 17.89
N ILE A 52 7.43 -33.23 17.99
CA ILE A 52 7.82 -32.35 16.90
C ILE A 52 9.04 -31.54 17.34
N ILE A 53 10.03 -31.44 16.46
CA ILE A 53 11.23 -30.61 16.65
C ILE A 53 11.27 -29.61 15.49
N THR A 54 11.11 -28.33 15.79
CA THR A 54 11.27 -27.27 14.80
C THR A 54 12.73 -26.84 14.74
N ARG A 55 13.25 -26.64 13.53
CA ARG A 55 14.62 -26.16 13.31
C ARG A 55 14.61 -24.97 12.36
N LEU A 56 15.37 -23.94 12.70
CA LEU A 56 15.65 -22.81 11.84
C LEU A 56 17.16 -22.75 11.59
N ASN A 57 17.58 -22.74 10.32
CA ASN A 57 19.00 -22.70 9.93
C ASN A 57 19.87 -23.76 10.64
N GLY A 58 19.32 -24.96 10.86
CA GLY A 58 19.99 -26.07 11.52
C GLY A 58 20.01 -26.02 13.06
N THR A 59 19.49 -24.96 13.68
CA THR A 59 19.40 -24.82 15.15
C THR A 59 17.98 -25.15 15.62
N GLU A 60 17.83 -25.93 16.71
CA GLU A 60 16.51 -26.19 17.30
C GLU A 60 15.89 -24.88 17.78
N SER A 61 14.62 -24.67 17.43
CA SER A 61 13.91 -23.42 17.62
C SER A 61 12.48 -23.69 18.07
N VAL A 62 11.86 -22.71 18.71
CA VAL A 62 10.43 -22.71 19.02
C VAL A 62 9.77 -21.71 18.11
N GLU A 63 8.78 -22.16 17.35
CA GLU A 63 7.99 -21.31 16.46
C GLU A 63 6.80 -20.72 17.22
N LEU A 64 6.58 -19.42 17.01
CA LEU A 64 5.44 -18.69 17.55
C LEU A 64 4.72 -18.02 16.38
N GLU A 65 3.51 -18.49 16.12
CA GLU A 65 2.65 -17.91 15.10
C GLU A 65 1.64 -16.97 15.74
N VAL A 66 1.50 -15.77 15.16
CA VAL A 66 0.53 -14.78 15.61
C VAL A 66 -0.54 -14.62 14.54
N TYR A 67 -1.77 -14.94 14.90
CA TYR A 67 -2.93 -14.79 14.04
C TYR A 67 -3.71 -13.54 14.43
N LYS A 68 -4.14 -12.76 13.43
CA LYS A 68 -5.04 -11.63 13.66
C LYS A 68 -6.43 -12.14 14.06
N GLU A 69 -7.13 -11.37 14.88
CA GLU A 69 -8.55 -11.61 15.14
C GLU A 69 -9.40 -11.27 13.89
N GLY A 70 -10.64 -11.77 13.85
CA GLY A 70 -11.61 -11.45 12.79
C GLY A 70 -11.74 -9.93 12.63
N ASP A 71 -11.77 -9.45 11.38
CA ASP A 71 -11.89 -8.03 11.01
C ASP A 71 -10.76 -7.08 11.45
N ALA A 72 -9.77 -7.55 12.21
CA ALA A 72 -8.63 -6.73 12.60
C ALA A 72 -7.76 -6.35 11.38
N ASN A 73 -7.24 -5.12 11.38
CA ASN A 73 -6.31 -4.63 10.38
C ASN A 73 -4.93 -5.28 10.58
N ILE A 74 -4.52 -6.09 9.61
CA ILE A 74 -3.28 -6.85 9.68
C ILE A 74 -2.02 -5.97 9.76
N VAL A 75 -2.00 -4.81 9.12
CA VAL A 75 -0.85 -3.89 9.15
C VAL A 75 -0.68 -3.28 10.54
N GLU A 76 -1.79 -2.91 11.17
CA GLU A 76 -1.79 -2.37 12.52
C GLU A 76 -1.41 -3.44 13.56
N VAL A 77 -2.02 -4.62 13.46
CA VAL A 77 -1.71 -5.75 14.35
C VAL A 77 -0.23 -6.12 14.24
N ALA A 78 0.29 -6.29 13.02
CA ALA A 78 1.69 -6.62 12.81
C ALA A 78 2.63 -5.54 13.36
N ARG A 79 2.31 -4.26 13.18
CA ARG A 79 3.09 -3.15 13.76
C ARG A 79 3.12 -3.23 15.28
N ASN A 80 1.96 -3.39 15.92
CA ASN A 80 1.85 -3.48 17.38
C ASN A 80 2.62 -4.69 17.94
N VAL A 81 2.53 -5.84 17.27
CA VAL A 81 3.28 -7.05 17.64
C VAL A 81 4.78 -6.81 17.46
N ARG A 82 5.20 -6.25 16.31
CA ARG A 82 6.60 -5.95 16.02
C ARG A 82 7.20 -5.00 17.05
N ASP A 83 6.50 -3.92 17.37
CA ASP A 83 6.95 -2.93 18.35
C ASP A 83 7.03 -3.53 19.76
N ARG A 84 6.09 -4.40 20.14
CA ARG A 84 6.11 -5.04 21.45
C ARG A 84 7.21 -6.11 21.58
N VAL A 85 7.47 -6.85 20.49
CA VAL A 85 8.42 -7.96 20.46
C VAL A 85 9.84 -7.46 20.23
N PHE A 86 10.07 -6.68 19.17
CA PHE A 86 11.40 -6.22 18.74
C PHE A 86 11.74 -4.79 19.18
N GLY A 87 10.79 -4.06 19.75
CA GLY A 87 10.94 -2.65 20.10
C GLY A 87 10.73 -1.72 18.90
N THR A 88 10.29 -0.50 19.18
CA THR A 88 10.18 0.56 18.18
C THR A 88 11.57 0.97 17.64
N PRO A 89 11.66 1.62 16.47
CA PRO A 89 12.95 2.11 15.94
C PRO A 89 13.73 2.99 16.93
N GLN A 90 13.02 3.79 17.74
CA GLN A 90 13.63 4.63 18.78
C GLN A 90 14.21 3.80 19.93
N GLN A 91 13.48 2.78 20.38
CA GLN A 91 13.95 1.85 21.42
C GLN A 91 15.17 1.06 20.96
N GLN A 92 15.15 0.57 19.72
CA GLN A 92 16.28 -0.15 19.13
C GLN A 92 17.53 0.74 19.03
N ALA A 93 17.38 1.98 18.57
CA ALA A 93 18.47 2.95 18.51
C ALA A 93 19.07 3.24 19.90
N TYR A 94 18.23 3.42 20.92
CA TYR A 94 18.67 3.63 22.31
C TYR A 94 19.47 2.43 22.85
N VAL A 95 18.97 1.21 22.66
CA VAL A 95 19.66 -0.02 23.11
C VAL A 95 20.98 -0.21 22.36
N ALA A 96 21.04 0.09 21.06
CA ALA A 96 22.27 0.02 20.28
C ALA A 96 23.32 1.01 20.79
N GLU A 97 22.93 2.25 21.09
CA GLU A 97 23.82 3.26 21.66
C GLU A 97 24.31 2.88 23.06
N MET A 98 23.42 2.35 23.91
CA MET A 98 23.77 1.84 25.24
C MET A 98 24.82 0.73 25.16
N LYS A 99 24.59 -0.29 24.33
CA LYS A 99 25.55 -1.39 24.11
C LYS A 99 26.90 -0.87 23.58
N ARG A 100 26.89 0.14 22.70
CA ARG A 100 28.11 0.78 22.19
C ARG A 100 28.88 1.50 23.30
N LYS A 101 28.19 2.24 24.18
CA LYS A 101 28.81 2.93 25.34
C LYS A 101 29.39 1.91 26.34
N GLU A 102 28.67 0.83 26.63
CA GLU A 102 29.14 -0.25 27.50
C GLU A 102 30.37 -0.97 26.92
N ALA A 103 30.37 -1.27 25.62
CA ALA A 103 31.51 -1.87 24.94
C ALA A 103 32.75 -0.94 24.96
N ALA A 104 32.56 0.36 24.71
CA ALA A 104 33.64 1.35 24.80
C ALA A 104 34.19 1.50 26.23
N ALA A 105 33.35 1.39 27.26
CA ALA A 105 33.77 1.40 28.65
C ALA A 105 34.54 0.13 29.05
N LYS A 106 34.13 -1.04 28.55
CA LYS A 106 34.87 -2.30 28.73
C LYS A 106 36.22 -2.29 28.00
N ALA A 107 36.30 -1.69 26.82
CA ALA A 107 37.53 -1.59 26.02
C ALA A 107 38.58 -0.61 26.60
N LYS A 108 38.16 0.38 27.41
CA LYS A 108 39.09 1.29 28.12
C LYS A 108 39.70 0.70 29.39
N LYS A 109 39.08 -0.35 29.97
CA LYS A 109 39.51 -0.98 31.22
C LYS A 109 40.70 -1.98 31.17
N PRO A 110 41.29 -2.42 30.04
CA PRO A 110 42.46 -3.30 30.10
C PRO A 110 43.78 -2.59 30.47
N ALA A 111 43.87 -1.26 30.39
CA ALA A 111 45.16 -0.54 30.46
C ALA A 111 45.55 0.00 31.86
N GLU A 112 44.68 -0.09 32.87
CA GLU A 112 44.95 0.44 34.23
C GLU A 112 45.10 -0.64 35.32
N ALA A 113 45.05 -1.93 34.96
CA ALA A 113 45.15 -3.02 35.94
C ALA A 113 46.60 -3.38 36.35
N GLU A 114 47.63 -2.84 35.70
CA GLU A 114 49.03 -3.02 36.10
C GLU A 114 49.61 -1.73 36.67
N LYS A 115 49.34 -1.48 37.96
CA LYS A 115 50.26 -0.90 38.96
C LYS A 115 49.47 -0.42 40.19
N LYS A 116 49.28 -1.31 41.17
CA LYS A 116 49.76 -1.15 42.57
C LYS A 116 49.25 -2.30 43.46
N PRO A 117 50.00 -2.65 44.53
CA PRO A 117 49.84 -3.91 45.25
C PRO A 117 48.83 -3.84 46.40
N GLU A 118 48.43 -5.03 46.83
CA GLU A 118 47.63 -5.35 48.02
C GLU A 118 47.98 -4.53 49.26
N ALA A 119 46.97 -3.86 49.85
CA ALA A 119 46.77 -3.78 51.30
C ALA A 119 45.47 -2.99 51.61
N GLU A 120 44.40 -3.70 51.96
CA GLU A 120 43.62 -3.48 53.19
C GLU A 120 42.36 -4.36 53.15
N LYS A 121 42.40 -5.46 53.92
CA LYS A 121 41.20 -6.13 54.41
C LYS A 121 40.55 -5.21 55.45
N LYS A 122 39.35 -4.71 55.17
CA LYS A 122 38.39 -4.32 56.22
C LYS A 122 37.07 -5.06 56.01
N GLN A 123 36.67 -5.72 57.09
CA GLN A 123 35.46 -6.50 57.30
C GLN A 123 34.18 -5.62 57.34
N PRO A 124 32.98 -6.22 57.32
CA PRO A 124 31.80 -5.66 56.68
C PRO A 124 31.08 -4.66 57.58
N ALA A 125 30.76 -3.47 57.06
CA ALA A 125 29.84 -2.56 57.70
C ALA A 125 28.41 -2.84 57.20
N GLN A 126 27.57 -3.36 58.09
CA GLN A 126 26.11 -3.23 57.99
C GLN A 126 25.73 -1.75 58.09
N GLY A 127 24.84 -1.27 57.23
CA GLY A 127 24.22 0.04 57.38
C GLY A 127 23.54 0.57 56.12
N GLY A 128 22.20 0.61 56.14
CA GLY A 128 21.40 1.66 55.51
C GLY A 128 21.05 1.55 54.01
N PRO A 129 19.77 1.69 53.63
CA PRO A 129 19.33 1.59 52.24
C PRO A 129 19.44 2.94 51.52
N HIS A 130 20.62 3.54 51.37
CA HIS A 130 20.77 4.75 50.54
C HIS A 130 22.15 4.82 49.88
N GLY A 131 22.17 4.60 48.57
CA GLY A 131 23.37 4.72 47.74
C GLY A 131 23.04 4.49 46.28
N GLY A 132 22.37 5.45 45.64
CA GLY A 132 22.01 5.36 44.23
C GLY A 132 21.21 6.56 43.73
N GLY A 133 21.73 7.77 43.92
CA GLY A 133 21.23 8.97 43.24
C GLY A 133 21.57 8.97 41.75
N GLY A 134 21.14 7.96 41.02
CA GLY A 134 20.99 8.02 39.58
C GLY A 134 19.69 8.75 39.28
N ASN A 135 19.70 9.71 38.36
CA ASN A 135 18.54 10.53 38.01
C ASN A 135 17.31 9.63 37.81
N LEU A 136 16.29 9.74 38.66
CA LEU A 136 15.03 8.97 38.55
C LEU A 136 14.44 9.06 37.13
N GLN A 137 14.64 10.21 36.47
CA GLN A 137 14.29 10.45 35.07
C GLN A 137 15.04 9.52 34.10
N GLU A 138 16.35 9.32 34.29
CA GLU A 138 17.13 8.39 33.46
C GLU A 138 16.68 6.93 33.65
N GLU A 139 16.31 6.54 34.87
CA GLU A 139 15.83 5.18 35.14
C GLU A 139 14.43 4.93 34.53
N ILE A 140 13.54 5.92 34.59
CA ILE A 140 12.23 5.87 33.93
C ILE A 140 12.39 5.77 32.41
N ILE A 141 13.25 6.60 31.83
CA ILE A 141 13.53 6.58 30.38
C ILE A 141 14.13 5.23 29.98
N LYS A 142 15.10 4.72 30.74
CA LYS A 142 15.71 3.42 30.48
C LYS A 142 14.66 2.32 30.48
N ARG A 143 13.80 2.25 31.51
CA ARG A 143 12.73 1.25 31.60
C ARG A 143 11.75 1.35 30.44
N ALA A 144 11.31 2.56 30.07
CA ALA A 144 10.44 2.76 28.92
C ALA A 144 11.09 2.34 27.59
N MET A 145 12.39 2.61 27.44
CA MET A 145 13.13 2.29 26.22
C MET A 145 13.52 0.81 26.10
N THR A 146 13.56 0.07 27.21
CA THR A 146 13.89 -1.36 27.25
C THR A 146 12.68 -2.28 27.46
N ASN A 147 11.46 -1.75 27.52
CA ASN A 147 10.23 -2.52 27.76
C ASN A 147 9.69 -3.20 26.49
N PHE A 148 10.52 -4.01 25.81
CA PHE A 148 10.11 -4.87 24.72
C PHE A 148 10.65 -6.29 24.94
N ILE A 149 9.94 -7.29 24.43
CA ILE A 149 10.17 -8.71 24.80
C ILE A 149 11.59 -9.14 24.44
N GLY A 150 12.08 -8.75 23.25
CA GLY A 150 13.41 -9.10 22.77
C GLY A 150 14.55 -8.60 23.65
N TYR A 151 14.37 -7.53 24.43
CA TYR A 151 15.38 -7.08 25.40
C TYR A 151 15.37 -7.90 26.68
N GLY A 152 14.19 -8.38 27.10
CA GLY A 152 14.01 -9.15 28.33
C GLY A 152 14.38 -10.64 28.21
N LEU A 153 14.89 -11.07 27.06
CA LEU A 153 15.25 -12.47 26.85
C LEU A 153 16.52 -12.88 27.61
N PRO A 154 16.56 -14.12 28.12
CA PRO A 154 17.78 -14.68 28.72
C PRO A 154 18.95 -14.71 27.76
N GLU A 155 20.18 -14.68 28.30
CA GLU A 155 21.39 -14.81 27.51
C GLU A 155 21.38 -16.12 26.69
N GLY A 156 21.69 -16.02 25.40
CA GLY A 156 21.72 -17.15 24.46
C GLY A 156 20.44 -17.37 23.65
N MET A 157 19.32 -16.70 23.99
CA MET A 157 18.09 -16.75 23.19
C MET A 157 18.10 -15.67 22.10
N LYS A 158 17.67 -16.04 20.88
CA LYS A 158 17.49 -15.12 19.76
C LYS A 158 16.08 -15.24 19.22
N LEU A 159 15.48 -14.12 18.85
CA LEU A 159 14.20 -14.06 18.15
C LEU A 159 14.48 -13.65 16.70
N ASP A 160 14.02 -14.47 15.78
CA ASP A 160 14.06 -14.18 14.35
C ASP A 160 12.63 -14.07 13.82
N LEU A 161 12.37 -13.03 13.04
CA LEU A 161 11.09 -12.85 12.34
C LEU A 161 11.14 -13.65 11.04
N LEU A 162 10.33 -14.71 10.95
CA LEU A 162 10.27 -15.57 9.77
C LEU A 162 9.42 -14.95 8.66
N THR A 163 8.18 -14.59 8.99
CA THR A 163 7.18 -14.14 8.03
C THR A 163 6.41 -12.96 8.60
N ASP A 164 6.21 -11.92 7.77
CA ASP A 164 5.37 -10.77 8.09
C ASP A 164 4.56 -10.35 6.86
N GLN A 165 3.25 -10.62 6.89
CA GLN A 165 2.34 -10.28 5.79
C GLN A 165 2.07 -8.77 5.69
N SER A 166 2.33 -7.98 6.73
CA SER A 166 2.12 -6.52 6.67
C SER A 166 3.10 -5.84 5.74
N VAL A 167 4.37 -6.28 5.74
CA VAL A 167 5.42 -5.77 4.83
C VAL A 167 4.98 -5.93 3.39
N PHE A 168 4.38 -7.07 3.09
CA PHE A 168 3.87 -7.38 1.77
C PHE A 168 2.74 -6.42 1.35
N ILE A 169 1.79 -6.12 2.25
CA ILE A 169 0.68 -5.18 2.01
C ILE A 169 1.19 -3.75 1.89
N GLU A 170 2.08 -3.30 2.77
CA GLU A 170 2.69 -1.97 2.73
C GLU A 170 3.42 -1.75 1.39
N ASN A 171 4.26 -2.70 0.97
CA ASN A 171 4.94 -2.64 -0.33
C ASN A 171 3.95 -2.57 -1.51
N SER A 172 2.84 -3.31 -1.43
CA SER A 172 1.84 -3.30 -2.50
C SER A 172 1.08 -1.96 -2.59
N ILE A 173 0.79 -1.34 -1.44
CA ILE A 173 0.21 0.01 -1.39
C ILE A 173 1.18 1.04 -1.97
N ASP A 174 2.46 0.94 -1.61
CA ASP A 174 3.50 1.82 -2.14
C ASP A 174 3.67 1.65 -3.65
N GLU A 175 3.58 0.42 -4.17
CA GLU A 175 3.65 0.15 -5.60
C GLU A 175 2.49 0.80 -6.37
N VAL A 176 1.25 0.70 -5.88
CA VAL A 176 0.10 1.36 -6.52
C VAL A 176 0.21 2.88 -6.43
N LYS A 177 0.67 3.41 -5.30
CA LYS A 177 0.93 4.85 -5.14
C LYS A 177 1.99 5.32 -6.15
N ASN A 178 3.11 4.61 -6.28
CA ASN A 178 4.19 4.96 -7.19
C ASN A 178 3.76 4.84 -8.65
N THR A 179 3.06 3.77 -9.01
CA THR A 179 2.52 3.56 -10.37
C THR A 179 1.52 4.65 -10.72
N ALA A 180 0.60 4.99 -9.81
CA ALA A 180 -0.36 6.08 -10.00
C ALA A 180 0.34 7.44 -10.19
N LEU A 181 1.40 7.69 -9.43
CA LEU A 181 2.15 8.94 -9.51
C LEU A 181 2.96 9.05 -10.80
N ILE A 182 3.72 8.01 -11.16
CA ILE A 182 4.52 7.98 -12.39
C ILE A 182 3.62 7.99 -13.62
N GLY A 183 2.62 7.09 -13.67
CA GLY A 183 1.66 7.01 -14.77
C GLY A 183 0.83 8.29 -14.92
N GLY A 184 0.36 8.85 -13.80
CA GLY A 184 -0.37 10.12 -13.78
C GLY A 184 0.45 11.31 -14.25
N ILE A 185 1.71 11.45 -13.79
CA ILE A 185 2.60 12.53 -14.24
C ILE A 185 2.92 12.38 -15.73
N LEU A 186 3.23 11.17 -16.19
CA LEU A 186 3.48 10.92 -17.61
C LEU A 186 2.24 11.27 -18.47
N ALA A 187 1.05 10.86 -18.05
CA ALA A 187 -0.20 11.21 -18.73
C ALA A 187 -0.41 12.73 -18.79
N VAL A 188 -0.19 13.44 -17.67
CA VAL A 188 -0.28 14.90 -17.60
C VAL A 188 0.71 15.59 -18.54
N ILE A 189 1.97 15.12 -18.60
CA ILE A 189 2.99 15.66 -19.50
C ILE A 189 2.58 15.46 -20.96
N VAL A 190 2.21 14.23 -21.33
CA VAL A 190 1.77 13.90 -22.69
C VAL A 190 0.56 14.76 -23.08
N LEU A 191 -0.45 14.86 -22.22
CA LEU A 191 -1.63 15.69 -22.45
C LEU A 191 -1.30 17.17 -22.57
N PHE A 192 -0.37 17.69 -21.76
CA PHE A 192 0.07 19.07 -21.87
C PHE A 192 0.69 19.35 -23.25
N PHE A 193 1.49 18.42 -23.78
CA PHE A 193 2.07 18.57 -25.13
C PHE A 193 1.02 18.52 -26.25
N PHE A 194 0.00 17.66 -26.11
CA PHE A 194 -1.07 17.53 -27.09
C PHE A 194 -2.05 18.71 -27.03
N LEU A 195 -2.61 18.99 -25.86
CA LEU A 195 -3.67 19.98 -25.66
C LEU A 195 -3.14 21.42 -25.57
N ASN A 196 -1.90 21.63 -25.12
CA ASN A 196 -1.26 22.94 -24.92
C ASN A 196 -2.14 23.95 -24.12
N ASN A 197 -3.02 23.42 -23.26
CA ASN A 197 -3.94 24.18 -22.43
C ASN A 197 -3.89 23.62 -21.00
N VAL A 198 -3.28 24.40 -20.11
CA VAL A 198 -3.08 24.06 -18.69
C VAL A 198 -4.40 23.70 -18.00
N ARG A 199 -5.52 24.34 -18.38
CA ARG A 199 -6.82 24.12 -17.73
C ARG A 199 -7.34 22.72 -18.01
N SER A 200 -7.37 22.31 -19.28
CA SER A 200 -7.81 20.97 -19.68
C SER A 200 -6.91 19.89 -19.07
N THR A 201 -5.60 20.13 -19.04
CA THR A 201 -4.64 19.23 -18.41
C THR A 201 -4.87 19.07 -16.91
N VAL A 202 -5.16 20.16 -16.18
CA VAL A 202 -5.45 20.11 -14.74
C VAL A 202 -6.77 19.38 -14.46
N ILE A 203 -7.81 19.59 -15.29
CA ILE A 203 -9.09 18.88 -15.15
C ILE A 203 -8.87 17.36 -15.26
N VAL A 204 -8.11 16.91 -16.27
CA VAL A 204 -7.77 15.48 -16.41
C VAL A 204 -6.89 14.99 -15.26
N GLY A 205 -5.89 15.79 -14.85
CA GLY A 205 -5.02 15.45 -13.71
C GLY A 205 -5.78 15.27 -12.40
N LEU A 206 -6.88 16.00 -12.19
CA LEU A 206 -7.78 15.82 -11.05
C LEU A 206 -8.72 14.61 -11.22
N ALA A 207 -9.09 14.26 -12.46
CA ALA A 207 -9.95 13.11 -12.72
C ALA A 207 -9.30 11.78 -12.32
N ILE A 208 -7.98 11.64 -12.49
CA ILE A 208 -7.25 10.41 -12.14
C ILE A 208 -7.42 10.01 -10.66
N PRO A 209 -7.01 10.83 -9.67
CA PRO A 209 -7.14 10.47 -8.26
C PRO A 209 -8.61 10.31 -7.83
N ILE A 210 -9.52 11.10 -8.41
CA ILE A 210 -10.95 11.02 -8.08
C ILE A 210 -11.55 9.69 -8.53
N SER A 211 -11.23 9.23 -9.74
CA SER A 211 -11.69 7.93 -10.24
C SER A 211 -11.11 6.77 -9.44
N ILE A 212 -9.84 6.84 -9.01
CA ILE A 212 -9.23 5.82 -8.13
C ILE A 212 -9.99 5.77 -6.79
N ILE A 213 -10.24 6.93 -6.17
CA ILE A 213 -10.99 7.00 -4.91
C ILE A 213 -12.42 6.48 -5.10
N ALA A 214 -13.08 6.86 -6.19
CA ALA A 214 -14.42 6.40 -6.52
C ALA A 214 -14.50 4.88 -6.75
N THR A 215 -13.41 4.25 -7.18
CA THR A 215 -13.31 2.79 -7.37
C THR A 215 -13.41 2.03 -6.04
N PHE A 216 -12.90 2.60 -4.94
CA PHE A 216 -12.95 1.93 -3.63
C PHE A 216 -14.38 1.79 -3.08
N ALA A 217 -15.32 2.63 -3.52
CA ALA A 217 -16.70 2.57 -3.05
C ALA A 217 -17.40 1.25 -3.46
N PRO A 218 -17.49 0.89 -4.75
CA PRO A 218 -18.02 -0.42 -5.15
C PRO A 218 -17.14 -1.57 -4.67
N MET A 219 -15.81 -1.45 -4.62
CA MET A 219 -14.96 -2.53 -4.06
C MET A 219 -15.35 -2.88 -2.62
N ARG A 220 -15.61 -1.86 -1.79
CA ARG A 220 -16.07 -2.07 -0.41
C ARG A 220 -17.49 -2.65 -0.36
N LEU A 221 -18.37 -2.29 -1.28
CA LEU A 221 -19.73 -2.83 -1.34
C LEU A 221 -19.76 -4.31 -1.75
N PHE A 222 -18.76 -4.78 -2.49
CA PHE A 222 -18.62 -6.17 -2.94
C PHE A 222 -17.56 -6.94 -2.13
N ASP A 223 -17.15 -6.42 -0.96
CA ASP A 223 -16.16 -7.02 -0.05
C ASP A 223 -14.82 -7.42 -0.72
N VAL A 224 -14.43 -6.70 -1.77
CA VAL A 224 -13.15 -6.92 -2.45
C VAL A 224 -12.04 -6.32 -1.61
N SER A 225 -11.19 -7.18 -1.05
CA SER A 225 -10.04 -6.77 -0.23
C SER A 225 -8.94 -6.10 -1.05
N LEU A 226 -8.20 -5.18 -0.43
CA LEU A 226 -6.99 -4.62 -1.02
C LEU A 226 -5.83 -5.62 -0.86
N ASN A 227 -5.64 -6.43 -1.90
CA ASN A 227 -4.54 -7.38 -2.05
C ASN A 227 -3.80 -7.15 -3.38
N ILE A 228 -2.73 -7.91 -3.63
CA ILE A 228 -1.90 -7.83 -4.86
C ILE A 228 -2.73 -7.85 -6.12
N MET A 229 -3.70 -8.78 -6.18
CA MET A 229 -4.47 -9.04 -7.39
C MET A 229 -5.39 -7.86 -7.67
N SER A 230 -6.09 -7.35 -6.64
CA SER A 230 -6.90 -6.13 -6.75
C SER A 230 -6.04 -4.89 -7.08
N LEU A 231 -4.87 -4.75 -6.46
CA LEU A 231 -3.94 -3.63 -6.67
C LEU A 231 -3.33 -3.66 -8.08
N GLY A 232 -3.02 -4.85 -8.60
CA GLY A 232 -2.65 -5.07 -10.00
C GLY A 232 -3.79 -4.73 -10.96
N GLY A 233 -5.03 -5.04 -10.57
CA GLY A 233 -6.24 -4.58 -11.26
C GLY A 233 -6.37 -3.05 -11.31
N LEU A 234 -6.14 -2.36 -10.18
CA LEU A 234 -6.10 -0.89 -10.13
C LEU A 234 -4.96 -0.34 -10.99
N ALA A 235 -3.76 -0.91 -10.93
CA ALA A 235 -2.60 -0.47 -11.70
C ALA A 235 -2.87 -0.55 -13.21
N LEU A 236 -3.45 -1.65 -13.68
CA LEU A 236 -3.91 -1.80 -15.06
C LEU A 236 -5.03 -0.80 -15.39
N GLY A 237 -5.98 -0.65 -14.45
CA GLY A 237 -7.10 0.26 -14.56
C GLY A 237 -6.68 1.72 -14.69
N ILE A 238 -5.62 2.19 -14.01
CA ILE A 238 -5.17 3.59 -14.07
C ILE A 238 -4.88 4.05 -15.50
N GLY A 239 -4.22 3.21 -16.31
CA GLY A 239 -3.97 3.54 -17.72
C GLY A 239 -5.26 3.75 -18.50
N MET A 240 -6.21 2.83 -18.33
CA MET A 240 -7.50 2.84 -19.03
C MET A 240 -8.47 3.90 -18.47
N LEU A 241 -8.30 4.27 -17.21
CA LEU A 241 -9.17 5.18 -16.48
C LEU A 241 -9.01 6.62 -16.97
N VAL A 242 -7.85 6.98 -17.52
CA VAL A 242 -7.64 8.32 -18.10
C VAL A 242 -8.27 8.41 -19.50
N ASP A 243 -8.44 7.30 -20.24
CA ASP A 243 -8.88 7.32 -21.64
C ASP A 243 -10.24 8.01 -21.82
N ASN A 244 -11.25 7.59 -21.05
CA ASN A 244 -12.59 8.19 -21.12
C ASN A 244 -12.54 9.69 -20.80
N SER A 245 -11.69 10.07 -19.83
CA SER A 245 -11.53 11.46 -19.40
C SER A 245 -10.91 12.34 -20.49
N ILE A 246 -9.94 11.79 -21.22
CA ILE A 246 -9.23 12.47 -22.32
C ILE A 246 -10.20 12.69 -23.49
N VAL A 247 -10.92 11.66 -23.90
CA VAL A 247 -11.84 11.75 -25.05
C VAL A 247 -12.93 12.79 -24.80
N VAL A 248 -13.52 12.82 -23.59
CA VAL A 248 -14.55 13.80 -23.24
C VAL A 248 -14.01 15.22 -23.21
N ILE A 249 -12.87 15.47 -22.54
CA ILE A 249 -12.33 16.84 -22.48
C ILE A 249 -11.87 17.35 -23.84
N GLU A 250 -11.32 16.48 -24.70
CA GLU A 250 -10.90 16.82 -26.05
C GLU A 250 -12.11 17.20 -26.91
N SER A 251 -13.20 16.44 -26.83
CA SER A 251 -14.46 16.76 -27.51
C SER A 251 -15.04 18.11 -27.07
N ILE A 252 -15.11 18.35 -25.75
CA ILE A 252 -15.57 19.63 -25.20
C ILE A 252 -14.70 20.79 -25.69
N PHE A 253 -13.37 20.59 -25.70
CA PHE A 253 -12.43 21.60 -26.16
C PHE A 253 -12.56 21.87 -27.66
N ARG A 254 -12.75 20.83 -28.47
CA ARG A 254 -13.02 20.95 -29.91
C ARG A 254 -14.28 21.77 -30.18
N CYS A 255 -15.41 21.45 -29.55
CA CYS A 255 -16.65 22.23 -29.70
C CYS A 255 -16.47 23.70 -29.28
N ARG A 256 -15.65 23.95 -28.25
CA ARG A 256 -15.30 25.31 -27.82
C ARG A 256 -14.45 26.06 -28.86
N GLU A 257 -13.51 25.38 -29.52
CA GLU A 257 -12.71 25.97 -30.61
C GLU A 257 -13.55 26.22 -31.88
N GLU A 258 -14.59 25.43 -32.12
CA GLU A 258 -15.56 25.63 -33.20
C GLU A 258 -16.47 26.86 -32.99
N GLY A 259 -16.46 27.44 -31.78
CA GLY A 259 -17.12 28.69 -31.45
C GLY A 259 -18.29 28.57 -30.47
N ASP A 260 -18.55 27.38 -29.92
CA ASP A 260 -19.63 27.18 -28.96
C ASP A 260 -19.35 27.92 -27.64
N GLY A 261 -20.42 28.46 -27.03
CA GLY A 261 -20.36 29.02 -25.68
C GLY A 261 -19.98 27.96 -24.63
N LEU A 262 -19.44 28.38 -23.48
CA LEU A 262 -18.89 27.48 -22.44
C LEU A 262 -19.80 26.29 -22.08
N VAL A 263 -21.08 26.54 -21.83
CA VAL A 263 -22.02 25.48 -21.45
C VAL A 263 -22.46 24.68 -22.68
N ALA A 264 -22.67 25.33 -23.82
CA ALA A 264 -23.05 24.68 -25.07
C ALA A 264 -21.97 23.69 -25.54
N SER A 265 -20.69 24.08 -25.48
CA SER A 265 -19.56 23.21 -25.82
C SER A 265 -19.48 21.98 -24.92
N VAL A 266 -19.86 22.11 -23.65
CA VAL A 266 -19.87 20.99 -22.70
C VAL A 266 -21.00 20.02 -23.02
N ILE A 267 -22.22 20.52 -23.24
CA ILE A 267 -23.39 19.68 -23.56
C ILE A 267 -23.16 18.95 -24.87
N ARG A 268 -22.78 19.68 -25.93
CA ARG A 268 -22.55 19.11 -27.26
C ARG A 268 -21.35 18.16 -27.25
N GLY A 269 -20.21 18.58 -26.72
CA GLY A 269 -19.00 17.77 -26.71
C GLY A 269 -19.16 16.47 -25.93
N THR A 270 -19.85 16.50 -24.78
CA THR A 270 -20.15 15.28 -24.00
C THR A 270 -21.16 14.39 -24.72
N GLY A 271 -22.20 14.99 -25.33
CA GLY A 271 -23.22 14.25 -26.09
C GLY A 271 -22.67 13.55 -27.34
N GLU A 272 -21.71 14.17 -28.04
CA GLU A 272 -21.09 13.61 -29.25
C GLU A 272 -20.30 12.33 -28.96
N VAL A 273 -19.59 12.26 -27.83
CA VAL A 273 -18.69 11.12 -27.52
C VAL A 273 -19.25 10.15 -26.48
N GLY A 274 -20.33 10.51 -25.77
CA GLY A 274 -20.86 9.73 -24.66
C GLY A 274 -21.16 8.27 -25.00
N ALA A 275 -21.79 8.03 -26.15
CA ALA A 275 -22.07 6.67 -26.62
C ALA A 275 -20.79 5.90 -26.97
N ALA A 276 -19.81 6.56 -27.60
CA ALA A 276 -18.55 5.94 -27.99
C ALA A 276 -17.70 5.52 -26.78
N VAL A 277 -17.55 6.39 -25.78
CA VAL A 277 -16.77 6.08 -24.56
C VAL A 277 -17.46 5.00 -23.72
N THR A 278 -18.80 5.02 -23.65
CA THR A 278 -19.57 3.99 -22.96
C THR A 278 -19.40 2.63 -23.64
N ALA A 279 -19.54 2.58 -24.97
CA ALA A 279 -19.36 1.35 -25.74
C ALA A 279 -17.93 0.80 -25.59
N SER A 280 -16.91 1.65 -25.70
CA SER A 280 -15.50 1.26 -25.51
C SER A 280 -15.19 0.77 -24.09
N THR A 281 -15.86 1.32 -23.08
CA THR A 281 -15.71 0.83 -21.70
C THR A 281 -16.36 -0.54 -21.54
N LEU A 282 -17.56 -0.72 -22.10
CA LEU A 282 -18.30 -1.98 -22.05
C LEU A 282 -17.58 -3.13 -22.76
N THR A 283 -16.86 -2.89 -23.86
CA THR A 283 -16.06 -3.94 -24.52
C THR A 283 -14.96 -4.47 -23.60
N THR A 284 -14.31 -3.59 -22.84
CA THR A 284 -13.31 -4.00 -21.86
C THR A 284 -13.95 -4.75 -20.70
N ILE A 285 -15.08 -4.25 -20.18
CA ILE A 285 -15.83 -4.94 -19.13
C ILE A 285 -16.24 -6.33 -19.59
N ALA A 286 -16.65 -6.51 -20.86
CA ALA A 286 -17.02 -7.81 -21.41
C ALA A 286 -15.87 -8.83 -21.43
N VAL A 287 -14.61 -8.38 -21.42
CA VAL A 287 -13.43 -9.25 -21.31
C VAL A 287 -13.17 -9.64 -19.85
N PHE A 288 -13.24 -8.68 -18.93
CA PHE A 288 -12.87 -8.93 -17.53
C PHE A 288 -14.02 -9.51 -16.72
N PHE A 289 -15.23 -8.96 -16.81
CA PHE A 289 -16.38 -9.34 -15.98
C PHE A 289 -16.67 -10.85 -15.96
N PRO A 290 -16.58 -11.60 -17.08
CA PRO A 290 -16.80 -13.05 -17.05
C PRO A 290 -15.84 -13.82 -16.15
N MET A 291 -14.63 -13.29 -15.89
CA MET A 291 -13.63 -13.94 -15.02
C MET A 291 -14.13 -14.13 -13.58
N VAL A 292 -15.09 -13.33 -13.13
CA VAL A 292 -15.70 -13.46 -11.80
C VAL A 292 -16.45 -14.79 -11.65
N PHE A 293 -16.93 -15.36 -12.74
CA PHE A 293 -17.66 -16.64 -12.74
C PHE A 293 -16.74 -17.85 -12.94
N VAL A 294 -15.44 -17.64 -13.14
CA VAL A 294 -14.47 -18.74 -13.29
C VAL A 294 -14.34 -19.45 -11.95
N GLN A 295 -14.44 -20.77 -11.97
CA GLN A 295 -14.31 -21.60 -10.76
C GLN A 295 -12.89 -22.13 -10.59
N GLY A 296 -12.58 -22.57 -9.38
CA GLY A 296 -11.28 -23.14 -9.03
C GLY A 296 -10.22 -22.09 -8.69
N VAL A 297 -8.96 -22.53 -8.68
CA VAL A 297 -7.81 -21.73 -8.24
C VAL A 297 -7.66 -20.45 -9.07
N ALA A 298 -7.89 -20.53 -10.39
CA ALA A 298 -7.83 -19.37 -11.27
C ALA A 298 -8.89 -18.31 -10.91
N GLY A 299 -10.12 -18.72 -10.60
CA GLY A 299 -11.18 -17.81 -10.15
C GLY A 299 -10.87 -17.13 -8.83
N GLN A 300 -10.34 -17.88 -7.87
CA GLN A 300 -9.93 -17.35 -6.55
C GLN A 300 -8.80 -16.33 -6.68
N ILE A 301 -7.88 -16.51 -7.62
CA ILE A 301 -6.74 -15.61 -7.83
C ILE A 301 -7.14 -14.39 -8.66
N PHE A 302 -7.83 -14.59 -9.79
CA PHE A 302 -8.11 -13.51 -10.75
C PHE A 302 -9.46 -12.81 -10.56
N GLY A 303 -10.36 -13.34 -9.71
CA GLY A 303 -11.67 -12.75 -9.44
C GLY A 303 -11.57 -11.32 -8.89
N ASP A 304 -10.75 -11.12 -7.86
CA ASP A 304 -10.53 -9.80 -7.24
C ASP A 304 -9.91 -8.81 -8.22
N MET A 305 -8.95 -9.27 -9.03
CA MET A 305 -8.33 -8.45 -10.08
C MET A 305 -9.37 -7.99 -11.10
N SER A 306 -10.22 -8.92 -11.58
CA SER A 306 -11.26 -8.63 -12.57
C SER A 306 -12.28 -7.63 -12.04
N LEU A 307 -12.85 -7.87 -10.86
CA LEU A 307 -13.82 -6.96 -10.25
C LEU A 307 -13.22 -5.57 -10.07
N THR A 308 -11.96 -5.49 -9.66
CA THR A 308 -11.29 -4.22 -9.47
C THR A 308 -11.10 -3.45 -10.78
N VAL A 309 -10.73 -4.14 -11.87
CA VAL A 309 -10.68 -3.53 -13.21
C VAL A 309 -12.07 -3.03 -13.62
N VAL A 310 -13.11 -3.85 -13.51
CA VAL A 310 -14.48 -3.48 -13.88
C VAL A 310 -14.95 -2.25 -13.10
N PHE A 311 -14.75 -2.24 -11.78
CA PHE A 311 -15.13 -1.10 -10.94
C PHE A 311 -14.35 0.16 -11.29
N SER A 312 -13.05 0.04 -11.60
CA SER A 312 -12.23 1.19 -12.00
C SER A 312 -12.70 1.82 -13.32
N LEU A 313 -13.14 0.99 -14.26
CA LEU A 313 -13.66 1.42 -15.55
C LEU A 313 -15.04 2.09 -15.42
N LEU A 314 -15.92 1.54 -14.58
CA LEU A 314 -17.21 2.15 -14.29
C LEU A 314 -17.04 3.49 -13.56
N ALA A 315 -16.13 3.56 -12.59
CA ALA A 315 -15.79 4.79 -11.89
C ALA A 315 -15.21 5.85 -12.86
N SER A 316 -14.27 5.45 -13.73
CA SER A 316 -13.72 6.29 -14.80
C SER A 316 -14.81 6.84 -15.72
N LEU A 317 -15.71 5.99 -16.20
CA LEU A 317 -16.80 6.38 -17.08
C LEU A 317 -17.73 7.40 -16.40
N GLY A 318 -18.08 7.17 -15.13
CA GLY A 318 -18.87 8.11 -14.35
C GLY A 318 -18.17 9.46 -14.16
N VAL A 319 -16.89 9.45 -13.82
CA VAL A 319 -16.09 10.69 -13.70
C VAL A 319 -16.01 11.41 -15.04
N ALA A 320 -15.80 10.70 -16.14
CA ALA A 320 -15.72 11.28 -17.47
C ALA A 320 -17.03 11.92 -17.93
N LEU A 321 -18.18 11.28 -17.70
CA LEU A 321 -19.48 11.76 -18.19
C LEU A 321 -20.17 12.77 -17.26
N PHE A 322 -19.82 12.79 -15.97
CA PHE A 322 -20.48 13.69 -15.00
C PHE A 322 -19.52 14.71 -14.41
N PHE A 323 -18.39 14.26 -13.88
CA PHE A 323 -17.48 15.12 -13.13
C PHE A 323 -16.70 16.08 -14.04
N ILE A 324 -16.18 15.59 -15.17
CA ILE A 324 -15.44 16.43 -16.13
C ILE A 324 -16.33 17.51 -16.76
N PRO A 325 -17.53 17.19 -17.30
CA PRO A 325 -18.45 18.20 -17.80
C PRO A 325 -18.81 19.25 -16.74
N MET A 326 -19.03 18.81 -15.49
CA MET A 326 -19.29 19.73 -14.37
C MET A 326 -18.13 20.71 -14.16
N LEU A 327 -16.88 20.23 -14.08
CA LEU A 327 -15.72 21.10 -13.93
C LEU A 327 -15.49 22.00 -15.16
N ALA A 328 -15.63 21.45 -16.37
CA ALA A 328 -15.45 22.17 -17.62
C ALA A 328 -16.51 23.28 -17.80
N SER A 329 -17.69 23.13 -17.22
CA SER A 329 -18.77 24.13 -17.26
C SER A 329 -18.54 25.35 -16.35
N ARG A 330 -17.61 25.28 -15.39
CA ARG A 330 -17.36 26.38 -14.45
C ARG A 330 -16.46 27.45 -15.07
N GLN A 331 -16.92 28.70 -15.05
CA GLN A 331 -16.12 29.85 -15.47
C GLN A 331 -14.98 30.09 -14.47
N VAL A 332 -13.74 29.84 -14.89
CA VAL A 332 -12.57 30.49 -14.29
C VAL A 332 -12.19 31.65 -15.18
N ASN A 333 -12.41 32.87 -14.68
CA ASN A 333 -12.15 34.14 -15.34
C ASN A 333 -10.85 34.08 -16.17
N ALA A 334 -11.00 34.12 -17.49
CA ALA A 334 -9.95 34.58 -18.41
C ALA A 334 -10.59 35.68 -19.24
N GLY A 335 -10.57 36.90 -18.69
CA GLY A 335 -10.68 38.10 -19.51
C GLY A 335 -9.54 38.07 -20.53
N SER A 336 -9.89 38.03 -21.82
CA SER A 336 -9.08 38.31 -23.04
C SER A 336 -9.41 37.44 -24.26
N LEU A 337 -10.33 36.47 -24.17
CA LEU A 337 -10.62 35.59 -25.31
C LEU A 337 -11.37 36.26 -26.48
N ARG A 338 -11.93 37.46 -26.31
CA ARG A 338 -12.75 38.11 -27.36
C ARG A 338 -11.92 38.66 -28.54
N GLU A 339 -10.66 39.04 -28.33
CA GLU A 339 -9.81 39.61 -29.39
C GLU A 339 -9.10 38.55 -30.26
N ARG A 340 -8.91 37.32 -29.76
CA ARG A 340 -8.29 36.24 -30.55
C ARG A 340 -9.28 35.46 -31.43
N PHE A 341 -10.58 35.73 -31.29
CA PHE A 341 -11.68 35.01 -31.96
C PHE A 341 -11.87 35.38 -33.44
N GLN A 342 -11.57 36.63 -33.84
CA GLN A 342 -11.79 37.07 -35.23
C GLN A 342 -10.71 36.58 -36.21
N LEU A 343 -9.49 36.30 -35.74
CA LEU A 343 -8.39 35.85 -36.61
C LEU A 343 -8.43 34.34 -36.91
N SER A 344 -9.18 33.55 -36.12
CA SER A 344 -9.21 32.08 -36.21
C SER A 344 -10.29 31.55 -37.17
N GLN A 345 -11.36 32.30 -37.39
CA GLN A 345 -12.55 31.83 -38.12
C GLN A 345 -12.28 31.58 -39.62
N GLN A 346 -11.23 32.17 -40.18
CA GLN A 346 -10.84 31.99 -41.58
C GLN A 346 -9.94 30.76 -41.81
N TYR A 347 -9.48 30.08 -40.75
CA TYR A 347 -8.42 29.08 -40.84
C TYR A 347 -8.91 27.61 -40.86
N TYR A 348 -10.15 27.31 -40.44
CA TYR A 348 -10.59 25.91 -40.18
C TYR A 348 -11.51 25.26 -41.22
N LYS A 349 -11.87 25.93 -42.32
CA LYS A 349 -12.76 25.32 -43.34
C LYS A 349 -12.10 24.36 -44.32
N THR A 350 -10.77 24.20 -44.35
CA THR A 350 -10.11 23.31 -45.33
C THR A 350 -8.72 22.88 -44.86
N THR A 351 -8.62 21.97 -43.90
CA THR A 351 -7.32 21.37 -43.60
C THR A 351 -7.50 19.91 -43.22
N SER A 352 -7.16 19.02 -44.16
CA SER A 352 -6.95 17.59 -43.92
C SER A 352 -6.02 17.41 -42.70
N VAL A 353 -6.34 16.43 -41.84
CA VAL A 353 -5.55 16.01 -40.67
C VAL A 353 -4.04 15.97 -40.98
N ARG A 354 -3.67 15.57 -42.20
CA ARG A 354 -2.29 15.55 -42.71
C ARG A 354 -1.60 16.92 -42.70
N GLN A 355 -2.27 17.99 -43.14
CA GLN A 355 -1.70 19.34 -43.18
C GLN A 355 -1.57 19.97 -41.78
N PHE A 356 -2.45 19.62 -40.84
CA PHE A 356 -2.33 20.00 -39.43
C PHE A 356 -1.07 19.39 -38.80
N TRP A 357 -0.84 18.09 -39.02
CA TRP A 357 0.33 17.39 -38.50
C TRP A 357 1.64 17.80 -39.16
N LEU A 358 1.67 18.07 -40.47
CA LEU A 358 2.86 18.57 -41.16
C LEU A 358 3.31 19.95 -40.64
N LYS A 359 2.39 20.90 -40.46
CA LYS A 359 2.73 22.21 -39.87
C LYS A 359 3.20 22.09 -38.41
N ARG A 360 2.68 21.13 -37.65
CA ARG A 360 3.11 20.86 -36.27
C ARG A 360 4.47 20.18 -36.23
N HIS A 361 4.77 19.31 -37.19
CA HIS A 361 6.09 18.69 -37.39
C HIS A 361 7.18 19.74 -37.63
N ASP A 362 6.93 20.72 -38.48
CA ASP A 362 7.88 21.80 -38.75
C ASP A 362 8.09 22.71 -37.55
N LYS A 363 7.03 23.02 -36.79
CA LYS A 363 7.13 23.75 -35.51
C LYS A 363 7.89 22.95 -34.44
N LEU A 364 7.71 21.62 -34.38
CA LEU A 364 8.46 20.77 -33.46
C LEU A 364 9.95 20.74 -33.82
N LYS A 365 10.31 20.60 -35.11
CA LYS A 365 11.70 20.67 -35.58
C LYS A 365 12.36 22.01 -35.24
N ALA A 366 11.62 23.11 -35.42
CA ALA A 366 12.11 24.44 -35.05
C ALA A 366 12.35 24.56 -33.53
N ARG A 367 11.45 24.02 -32.70
CA ARG A 367 11.60 23.99 -31.23
C ARG A 367 12.72 23.05 -30.76
N PHE A 368 12.96 21.94 -31.45
CA PHE A 368 14.09 21.04 -31.17
C PHE A 368 15.44 21.73 -31.44
N LYS A 369 15.53 22.51 -32.53
CA LYS A 369 16.71 23.32 -32.84
C LYS A 369 16.92 24.47 -31.84
N ALA A 370 15.85 25.12 -31.38
CA ALA A 370 15.91 26.30 -30.50
C ALA A 370 15.89 26.00 -28.99
N GLY A 371 15.65 24.75 -28.58
CA GLY A 371 15.44 24.37 -27.17
C GLY A 371 16.71 24.08 -26.37
N SER A 372 16.64 24.28 -25.05
CA SER A 372 17.60 23.82 -24.04
C SER A 372 17.84 22.29 -24.08
N VAL A 373 18.93 21.82 -23.46
CA VAL A 373 19.26 20.37 -23.39
C VAL A 373 18.10 19.55 -22.83
N LEU A 374 17.40 20.06 -21.82
CA LEU A 374 16.24 19.40 -21.21
C LEU A 374 15.08 19.19 -22.21
N THR A 375 14.78 20.21 -23.02
CA THR A 375 13.76 20.10 -24.07
C THR A 375 14.16 19.13 -25.19
N LYS A 376 15.45 18.97 -25.47
CA LYS A 376 15.96 18.00 -26.45
C LYS A 376 15.87 16.56 -25.93
N VAL A 377 16.21 16.33 -24.66
CA VAL A 377 16.09 15.00 -24.01
C VAL A 377 14.64 14.55 -23.94
N LEU A 378 13.73 15.46 -23.55
CA LEU A 378 12.29 15.16 -23.49
C LEU A 378 11.71 14.87 -24.89
N MET A 379 12.11 15.62 -25.92
CA MET A 379 11.72 15.33 -27.30
C MET A 379 12.30 14.01 -27.82
N LEU A 380 13.52 13.63 -27.44
CA LEU A 380 14.13 12.35 -27.79
C LEU A 380 13.38 11.16 -27.18
N LEU A 381 12.93 11.28 -25.93
CA LEU A 381 12.11 10.27 -25.26
C LEU A 381 10.72 10.11 -25.89
N LEU A 382 10.13 11.21 -26.38
CA LEU A 382 8.82 11.21 -27.02
C LEU A 382 8.88 10.93 -28.54
N PHE A 383 10.07 11.00 -29.15
CA PHE A 383 10.30 10.73 -30.58
C PHE A 383 9.89 9.32 -31.04
N PRO A 384 10.17 8.23 -30.30
CA PRO A 384 9.69 6.90 -30.69
C PRO A 384 8.16 6.81 -30.68
N LEU A 385 7.50 7.42 -29.69
CA LEU A 385 6.04 7.52 -29.63
C LEU A 385 5.47 8.30 -30.83
N TYR A 386 6.13 9.41 -31.20
CA TYR A 386 5.76 10.20 -32.36
C TYR A 386 6.01 9.47 -33.69
N GLY A 387 7.07 8.66 -33.78
CA GLY A 387 7.38 7.80 -34.92
C GLY A 387 6.35 6.69 -35.11
N ILE A 388 5.95 6.02 -34.03
CA ILE A 388 4.89 5.01 -34.03
C ILE A 388 3.56 5.64 -34.47
N PHE A 389 3.25 6.84 -34.00
CA PHE A 389 2.06 7.59 -34.40
C PHE A 389 2.06 7.97 -35.89
N LEU A 390 3.19 8.42 -36.45
CA LEU A 390 3.32 8.71 -37.88
C LEU A 390 3.24 7.45 -38.74
N LEU A 391 3.80 6.33 -38.26
CA LEU A 391 3.66 5.03 -38.91
C LEU A 391 2.18 4.58 -38.93
N ALA A 392 1.46 4.77 -37.82
CA ALA A 392 0.03 4.48 -37.73
C ALA A 392 -0.80 5.33 -38.71
N LEU A 393 -0.48 6.63 -38.87
CA LEU A 393 -1.08 7.51 -39.87
C LEU A 393 -0.77 7.05 -41.32
N ALA A 394 0.48 6.68 -41.59
CA ALA A 394 0.87 6.17 -42.91
C ALA A 394 0.19 4.83 -43.24
N LEU A 395 0.01 3.96 -42.24
CA LEU A 395 -0.73 2.71 -42.37
C LEU A 395 -2.24 2.95 -42.57
N ALA A 396 -2.84 3.92 -41.88
CA ALA A 396 -4.24 4.28 -42.08
C ALA A 396 -4.51 4.79 -43.51
N ASP A 397 -3.59 5.57 -44.08
CA ASP A 397 -3.63 5.99 -45.49
C ASP A 397 -3.42 4.79 -46.44
N ALA A 398 -2.50 3.87 -46.12
CA ALA A 398 -2.23 2.66 -46.91
C ALA A 398 -3.41 1.67 -46.93
N VAL A 399 -4.21 1.63 -45.86
CA VAL A 399 -5.44 0.82 -45.73
C VAL A 399 -6.65 1.50 -46.40
N GLY A 400 -6.50 2.72 -46.91
CA GLY A 400 -7.53 3.38 -47.72
C GLY A 400 -8.71 3.95 -46.92
N LEU A 401 -8.55 4.18 -45.60
CA LEU A 401 -9.60 4.76 -44.74
C LEU A 401 -10.01 6.18 -45.15
N SER A 402 -9.21 6.88 -45.96
CA SER A 402 -9.56 8.17 -46.56
C SER A 402 -10.61 8.08 -47.68
N SER A 403 -10.98 6.87 -48.13
CA SER A 403 -11.95 6.65 -49.22
C SER A 403 -13.36 6.30 -48.73
N ILE A 404 -13.59 6.20 -47.42
CA ILE A 404 -14.90 5.94 -46.84
C ILE A 404 -15.74 7.22 -46.91
N GLN A 405 -16.51 7.38 -48.00
CA GLN A 405 -17.58 8.37 -48.06
C GLN A 405 -18.71 7.92 -47.12
N PHE A 406 -18.94 8.66 -46.04
CA PHE A 406 -20.19 8.56 -45.29
C PHE A 406 -21.34 8.92 -46.23
N LYS A 407 -22.20 7.95 -46.52
CA LYS A 407 -23.36 8.09 -47.40
C LYS A 407 -24.51 8.72 -46.59
N ASP A 408 -25.05 9.84 -47.08
CA ASP A 408 -26.11 10.67 -46.46
C ASP A 408 -27.50 10.01 -46.33
N SER A 409 -27.61 8.68 -46.14
CA SER A 409 -28.89 7.96 -46.20
C SER A 409 -29.58 7.70 -44.85
N TRP A 410 -29.28 8.48 -43.79
CA TRP A 410 -29.88 8.32 -42.46
C TRP A 410 -30.80 9.47 -42.01
N LEU A 411 -31.35 10.23 -42.96
CA LEU A 411 -32.40 11.23 -42.71
C LEU A 411 -33.66 10.97 -43.55
N ALA A 412 -34.35 9.86 -43.27
CA ALA A 412 -35.75 9.65 -43.64
C ALA A 412 -36.53 9.08 -42.46
#